data_AF-A0A9E2KLK5-F1
#
_entry.id   AF-A0A9E2KLK5-F1
#
_cell.length_a   1.000
_cell.length_b   1.000
_cell.length_c   1.000
_cell.angle_alpha   90.00
_cell.angle_beta   90.00
_cell.angle_gamma   90.00
#
_symmetry.space_group_name_H-M   'P 1'
#
loop_
_entity.id
_entity.type
_entity.pdbx_description
1 polymer ?
#
loop_
_entity_poly.entity_id
_entity_poly.type
_entity_poly.pdbx_seq_one_letter_code
_entity_poly.pdbx_strand_id
1 'polypeptide(L)'
;MLVQWILSERARAVVNPALFWWLSLLASLLMSIYGFLRHDLAIMLWQLVSYYIYIYNLKLKQELKRVPFIVVIALIIAPIALLLTEIQDVSEFAALFLNEDHIPYGLLIFGSVGQALFTLRFVYQLYVSRKVKQSVLPPIFWVISLIACLMVQIYGVFRLDVVLIFGQMGGLITYVRNLMLYKHSRYAKEKSSDAEE
;
A
#
# COMPACT_ATOMS: atom_id res chain seq x y z
N MET A 1 6.03 -2.41 -5.68
CA MET A 1 7.25 -1.73 -5.20
C MET A 1 8.40 -1.81 -6.20
N LEU A 2 8.77 -2.99 -6.73
CA LEU A 2 9.92 -3.18 -7.63
C LEU A 2 10.04 -2.14 -8.76
N VAL A 3 8.98 -1.86 -9.53
CA VAL A 3 8.99 -0.84 -10.59
C VAL A 3 9.30 0.57 -10.06
N GLN A 4 8.78 0.94 -8.89
CA GLN A 4 9.07 2.23 -8.26
C GLN A 4 10.54 2.32 -7.84
N TRP A 5 11.10 1.22 -7.31
CA TRP A 5 12.49 1.15 -6.89
C TRP A 5 13.46 1.23 -8.07
N ILE A 6 13.28 0.40 -9.10
CA ILE A 6 14.15 0.37 -10.30
C ILE A 6 14.19 1.75 -10.97
N LEU A 7 13.03 2.42 -11.09
CA LEU A 7 12.96 3.76 -11.66
C LEU A 7 13.55 4.83 -10.73
N SER A 8 13.50 4.65 -9.42
CA SER A 8 14.14 5.56 -8.44
C SER A 8 15.65 5.45 -8.44
N GLU A 9 16.21 4.25 -8.59
CA GLU A 9 17.67 4.07 -8.72
C GLU A 9 18.19 4.70 -10.02
N ARG A 10 17.48 4.50 -11.14
CA ARG A 10 17.81 5.15 -12.42
C ARG A 10 17.74 6.68 -12.34
N ALA A 11 16.79 7.22 -11.59
CA ALA A 11 16.62 8.67 -11.40
C ALA A 11 17.47 9.27 -10.26
N ARG A 12 18.11 8.43 -9.43
CA ARG A 12 18.78 8.82 -8.16
C ARG A 12 17.90 9.66 -7.20
N ALA A 13 16.58 9.53 -7.32
CA ALA A 13 15.58 10.28 -6.57
C ALA A 13 14.34 9.42 -6.34
N VAL A 14 13.58 9.70 -5.29
CA VAL A 14 12.33 8.98 -5.00
C VAL A 14 11.27 9.35 -6.05
N VAL A 15 11.16 8.55 -7.11
CA VAL A 15 10.14 8.76 -8.15
C VAL A 15 8.85 8.04 -7.80
N ASN A 16 7.75 8.55 -8.35
CA ASN A 16 6.43 7.98 -8.21
C ASN A 16 5.83 7.76 -9.62
N PRO A 17 6.11 6.62 -10.28
CA PRO A 17 5.73 6.39 -11.68
C PRO A 17 4.24 6.02 -11.81
N ALA A 18 3.63 6.37 -12.93
CA ALA A 18 2.24 5.97 -13.24
C ALA A 18 2.04 4.44 -13.22
N LEU A 19 3.01 3.70 -13.78
CA LEU A 19 2.98 2.24 -13.88
C LEU A 19 2.89 1.54 -12.51
N PHE A 20 3.43 2.15 -11.43
CA PHE A 20 3.28 1.61 -10.08
C PHE A 20 1.81 1.56 -9.67
N TRP A 21 1.04 2.62 -9.91
CA TRP A 21 -0.38 2.68 -9.58
C TRP A 21 -1.24 1.77 -10.47
N TRP A 22 -0.91 1.65 -11.77
CA TRP A 22 -1.59 0.71 -12.66
C TRP A 22 -1.39 -0.75 -12.24
N LEU A 23 -0.16 -1.15 -11.90
CA LEU A 23 0.11 -2.50 -11.39
C LEU A 23 -0.55 -2.73 -10.02
N SER A 24 -0.56 -1.73 -9.14
CA SER A 24 -1.30 -1.80 -7.87
C SER A 24 -2.81 -1.93 -8.08
N LEU A 25 -3.40 -1.22 -9.05
CA LEU A 25 -4.82 -1.32 -9.40
C LEU A 25 -5.19 -2.71 -9.94
N LEU A 26 -4.35 -3.28 -10.82
CA LEU A 26 -4.54 -4.63 -11.35
C LEU A 26 -4.42 -5.69 -10.24
N ALA A 27 -3.37 -5.62 -9.41
CA ALA A 27 -3.21 -6.51 -8.27
C ALA A 27 -4.39 -6.38 -7.28
N SER A 28 -4.90 -5.16 -7.09
CA SER A 28 -6.08 -4.88 -6.28
C SER A 28 -7.34 -5.56 -6.86
N LEU A 29 -7.56 -5.52 -8.18
CA LEU A 29 -8.69 -6.21 -8.79
C LEU A 29 -8.57 -7.74 -8.64
N LEU A 30 -7.38 -8.29 -8.86
CA LEU A 30 -7.12 -9.73 -8.68
C LEU A 30 -7.33 -10.18 -7.23
N MET A 31 -6.92 -9.37 -6.25
CA MET A 31 -7.16 -9.66 -4.83
C MET A 31 -8.64 -9.53 -4.45
N SER A 32 -9.41 -8.62 -5.04
CA SER A 32 -10.88 -8.57 -4.86
C SER A 32 -11.56 -9.82 -5.43
N ILE A 33 -11.14 -10.31 -6.60
CA ILE A 33 -11.63 -11.56 -7.19
C ILE A 33 -11.26 -12.76 -6.30
N TYR A 34 -10.02 -12.79 -5.78
CA TYR A 34 -9.58 -13.83 -4.84
C TYR A 34 -10.37 -13.83 -3.52
N GLY A 35 -10.68 -12.64 -2.97
CA GLY A 35 -11.55 -12.51 -1.80
C GLY A 35 -12.96 -13.05 -2.08
N PHE A 36 -13.55 -12.69 -3.23
CA PHE A 36 -14.83 -13.22 -3.68
C PHE A 36 -14.82 -14.76 -3.81
N LEU A 37 -13.78 -15.33 -4.44
CA LEU A 37 -13.59 -16.79 -4.55
C LEU A 37 -13.35 -17.50 -3.20
N ARG A 38 -13.16 -16.75 -2.11
CA ARG A 38 -13.00 -17.27 -0.75
C ARG A 38 -14.15 -16.89 0.18
N HIS A 39 -15.16 -16.15 -0.30
CA HIS A 39 -16.19 -15.50 0.53
C HIS A 39 -15.59 -14.61 1.65
N ASP A 40 -14.38 -14.07 1.41
CA ASP A 40 -13.63 -13.26 2.37
C ASP A 40 -13.96 -11.76 2.17
N LEU A 41 -15.03 -11.35 2.85
CA LEU A 41 -15.49 -9.96 2.90
C LEU A 41 -14.43 -8.99 3.45
N ALA A 42 -13.51 -9.46 4.32
CA ALA A 42 -12.46 -8.63 4.89
C ALA A 42 -11.42 -8.21 3.82
N ILE A 43 -10.96 -9.18 3.02
CA ILE A 43 -10.09 -8.93 1.86
C ILE A 43 -10.78 -7.97 0.89
N MET A 44 -12.06 -8.19 0.59
CA MET A 44 -12.79 -7.38 -0.41
C MET A 44 -12.98 -5.92 0.05
N LEU A 45 -13.39 -5.69 1.30
CA LEU A 45 -13.50 -4.35 1.90
C LEU A 45 -12.16 -3.61 1.92
N TRP A 46 -11.11 -4.30 2.38
CA TRP A 46 -9.75 -3.76 2.38
C TRP A 46 -9.32 -3.31 0.99
N GLN A 47 -9.58 -4.18 0.02
CA GLN A 47 -9.06 -4.02 -1.32
C GLN A 47 -9.79 -2.90 -2.06
N LEU A 48 -11.06 -2.59 -1.74
CA LEU A 48 -11.78 -1.38 -2.18
C LEU A 48 -11.12 -0.07 -1.71
N VAL A 49 -10.70 0.01 -0.44
CA VAL A 49 -9.98 1.20 0.08
C VAL A 49 -8.68 1.43 -0.70
N SER A 50 -7.94 0.35 -0.93
CA SER A 50 -6.71 0.36 -1.75
C SER A 50 -7.00 0.79 -3.20
N TYR A 51 -8.04 0.22 -3.81
CA TYR A 51 -8.49 0.51 -5.18
C TYR A 51 -8.80 2.01 -5.38
N TYR A 52 -9.54 2.60 -4.44
CA TYR A 52 -9.84 4.04 -4.45
C TYR A 52 -8.56 4.89 -4.42
N ILE A 53 -7.58 4.54 -3.56
CA ILE A 53 -6.31 5.27 -3.46
C ILE A 53 -5.54 5.19 -4.79
N TYR A 54 -5.55 4.04 -5.46
CA TYR A 54 -4.84 3.83 -6.72
C TYR A 54 -5.48 4.61 -7.87
N ILE A 55 -6.81 4.57 -8.02
CA ILE A 55 -7.55 5.40 -8.99
C ILE A 55 -7.31 6.88 -8.73
N TYR A 56 -7.35 7.33 -7.47
CA TYR A 56 -7.12 8.73 -7.14
C TYR A 56 -5.71 9.21 -7.51
N ASN A 57 -4.69 8.39 -7.29
CA ASN A 57 -3.33 8.70 -7.71
C ASN A 57 -3.17 8.73 -9.24
N LEU A 58 -3.83 7.84 -9.98
CA LEU A 58 -3.89 7.87 -11.46
C LEU A 58 -4.62 9.13 -11.97
N LYS A 59 -5.70 9.56 -11.30
CA LYS A 59 -6.40 10.82 -11.59
C LYS A 59 -5.48 12.03 -11.43
N LEU A 60 -4.72 12.10 -10.33
CA LEU A 60 -3.75 13.18 -10.08
C LEU A 60 -2.62 13.20 -11.12
N LYS A 61 -2.24 12.06 -11.68
CA LYS A 61 -1.26 11.95 -12.78
C LYS A 61 -1.85 12.19 -14.18
N GLN A 62 -3.16 12.47 -14.27
CA GLN A 62 -3.92 12.62 -15.53
C GLN A 62 -3.93 11.37 -16.43
N GLU A 63 -3.50 10.21 -15.93
CA GLU A 63 -3.39 8.95 -16.69
C GLU A 63 -4.76 8.40 -17.07
N LEU A 64 -5.79 8.62 -16.24
CA LEU A 64 -7.16 8.20 -16.55
C LEU A 64 -7.73 8.85 -17.82
N LYS A 65 -7.20 10.00 -18.26
CA LYS A 65 -7.61 10.64 -19.53
C LYS A 65 -7.16 9.88 -20.78
N ARG A 66 -6.15 9.01 -20.64
CA ARG A 66 -5.62 8.17 -21.73
C ARG A 66 -6.39 6.86 -21.90
N VAL A 67 -7.33 6.56 -21.00
CA VAL A 67 -8.08 5.31 -20.94
C VAL A 67 -9.54 5.60 -21.34
N PRO A 68 -10.17 4.75 -22.17
CA PRO A 68 -11.57 4.93 -22.54
C PRO A 68 -12.48 5.02 -21.31
N PHE A 69 -13.44 5.94 -21.33
CA PHE A 69 -14.35 6.20 -20.19
C PHE A 69 -15.09 4.93 -19.72
N ILE A 70 -15.49 4.06 -20.66
CA ILE A 70 -16.12 2.76 -20.38
C ILE A 70 -15.20 1.86 -19.53
N VAL A 71 -13.90 1.83 -19.83
CA VAL A 71 -12.92 1.04 -19.06
C VAL A 71 -12.73 1.64 -17.66
N VAL A 72 -12.72 2.96 -17.52
CA VAL A 72 -12.67 3.62 -16.20
C VAL A 72 -13.92 3.31 -15.36
N ILE A 73 -15.11 3.31 -15.98
CA ILE A 73 -16.36 2.88 -15.33
C ILE A 73 -16.28 1.41 -14.92
N ALA A 74 -15.90 0.50 -15.83
CA ALA A 74 -15.80 -0.92 -15.55
C ALA A 74 -14.81 -1.21 -14.41
N LEU A 75 -13.67 -0.52 -14.39
CA LEU A 75 -12.71 -0.57 -13.30
C LEU A 75 -13.35 -0.13 -11.97
N ILE A 76 -14.09 0.97 -11.92
CA ILE A 76 -14.73 1.44 -10.67
C ILE A 76 -15.85 0.49 -10.20
N ILE A 77 -16.68 0.00 -11.13
CA ILE A 77 -17.85 -0.83 -10.81
C ILE A 77 -17.43 -2.24 -10.38
N ALA A 78 -16.45 -2.87 -11.03
CA ALA A 78 -16.11 -4.28 -10.81
C ALA A 78 -15.89 -4.67 -9.32
N PRO A 79 -15.00 -4.01 -8.54
CA PRO A 79 -14.80 -4.40 -7.15
C PRO A 79 -16.00 -4.04 -6.23
N ILE A 80 -16.81 -3.05 -6.62
CA ILE A 80 -18.04 -2.69 -5.88
C ILE A 80 -19.12 -3.74 -6.12
N ALA A 81 -19.31 -4.17 -7.37
CA ALA A 81 -20.25 -5.21 -7.75
C ALA A 81 -19.91 -6.55 -7.07
N LEU A 82 -18.62 -6.91 -7.01
CA LEU A 82 -18.15 -8.07 -6.23
C LEU A 82 -18.47 -7.94 -4.74
N LEU A 83 -18.30 -6.78 -4.11
CA LEU A 83 -18.68 -6.61 -2.70
C LEU A 83 -20.19 -6.75 -2.47
N LEU A 84 -21.00 -6.23 -3.40
CA LEU A 84 -22.46 -6.24 -3.25
C LEU A 84 -23.08 -7.65 -3.31
N THR A 85 -22.40 -8.66 -3.85
CA THR A 85 -22.89 -10.05 -3.77
C THR A 85 -22.68 -10.67 -2.39
N GLU A 86 -21.54 -10.40 -1.75
CA GLU A 86 -21.15 -11.02 -0.47
C GLU A 86 -21.65 -10.27 0.78
N ILE A 87 -22.28 -9.10 0.62
CA ILE A 87 -22.71 -8.23 1.72
C ILE A 87 -23.80 -8.85 2.63
N GLN A 88 -24.34 -10.02 2.28
CA GLN A 88 -25.41 -10.68 3.03
C GLN A 88 -24.92 -11.40 4.30
N ASP A 89 -23.66 -11.84 4.37
CA ASP A 89 -23.11 -12.67 5.46
C ASP A 89 -22.17 -11.92 6.44
N VAL A 90 -22.59 -10.73 6.89
CA VAL A 90 -21.86 -9.93 7.90
C VAL A 90 -21.66 -10.68 9.23
N SER A 91 -22.54 -11.64 9.55
CA SER A 91 -22.42 -12.52 10.72
C SER A 91 -21.23 -13.48 10.67
N GLU A 92 -20.86 -13.98 9.49
CA GLU A 92 -19.76 -14.94 9.35
C GLU A 92 -18.40 -14.25 9.50
N PHE A 93 -18.28 -13.01 8.98
CA PHE A 93 -17.12 -12.13 9.23
C PHE A 93 -16.88 -11.90 10.74
N ALA A 94 -17.95 -11.70 11.52
CA ALA A 94 -17.83 -11.51 12.97
C ALA A 94 -17.40 -12.81 13.69
N ALA A 95 -17.82 -13.98 13.21
CA ALA A 95 -17.41 -15.27 13.75
C ALA A 95 -15.91 -15.56 13.47
N LEU A 96 -15.44 -15.31 12.24
CA LEU A 96 -14.03 -15.47 11.84
C LEU A 96 -13.07 -14.59 12.65
N PHE A 97 -13.49 -13.39 13.06
CA PHE A 97 -12.67 -12.48 13.86
C PHE A 97 -12.58 -12.85 15.36
N LEU A 98 -13.46 -13.72 15.84
CA LEU A 98 -13.60 -14.08 17.26
C LEU A 98 -13.23 -15.54 17.56
N ASN A 99 -13.31 -16.44 16.57
CA ASN A 99 -13.03 -17.86 16.72
C ASN A 99 -11.82 -18.32 15.86
N GLU A 100 -10.62 -17.91 16.23
CA GLU A 100 -9.42 -18.75 16.02
C GLU A 100 -8.59 -18.79 17.31
N ASP A 101 -8.74 -19.90 18.03
CA ASP A 101 -7.85 -20.29 19.12
C ASP A 101 -6.39 -20.48 18.62
N HIS A 102 -5.45 -20.57 19.56
CA HIS A 102 -4.03 -20.94 19.37
C HIS A 102 -3.02 -19.83 18.99
N ILE A 103 -3.36 -18.53 19.06
CA ILE A 103 -2.35 -17.44 18.98
C ILE A 103 -2.31 -16.63 20.29
N PRO A 104 -1.13 -16.41 20.91
CA PRO A 104 -1.01 -15.53 22.07
C PRO A 104 -1.49 -14.12 21.73
N TYR A 105 -2.49 -13.61 22.48
CA TYR A 105 -3.16 -12.34 22.21
C TYR A 105 -2.19 -11.15 21.97
N GLY A 106 -1.09 -11.07 22.74
CA GLY A 106 -0.08 -10.02 22.55
C GLY A 106 0.63 -10.09 21.20
N LEU A 107 0.91 -11.29 20.68
CA LEU A 107 1.53 -11.49 19.37
C LEU A 107 0.54 -11.20 18.23
N LEU A 108 -0.73 -11.60 18.42
CA LEU A 108 -1.82 -11.28 17.48
C LEU A 108 -2.03 -9.77 17.36
N ILE A 109 -2.13 -9.05 18.48
CA ILE A 109 -2.25 -7.58 18.51
C ILE A 109 -1.03 -6.92 17.83
N PHE A 110 0.19 -7.39 18.13
CA PHE A 110 1.41 -6.85 17.54
C PHE A 110 1.45 -7.02 16.01
N GLY A 111 1.10 -8.20 15.49
CA GLY A 111 0.96 -8.46 14.06
C GLY A 111 -0.11 -7.57 13.41
N SER A 112 -1.28 -7.46 14.04
CA SER A 112 -2.41 -6.64 13.59
C SER A 112 -2.07 -5.14 13.52
N VAL A 113 -1.33 -4.61 14.50
CA VAL A 113 -0.84 -3.22 14.44
C VAL A 113 0.15 -3.03 13.28
N GLY A 114 1.03 -4.01 13.02
CA GLY A 114 1.92 -3.99 11.85
C GLY A 114 1.14 -3.91 10.53
N GLN A 115 0.09 -4.72 10.38
CA GLN A 115 -0.80 -4.66 9.21
C GLN A 115 -1.56 -3.33 9.11
N ALA A 116 -2.08 -2.80 10.23
CA ALA A 116 -2.78 -1.52 10.28
C ALA A 116 -1.88 -0.33 9.86
N LEU A 117 -0.58 -0.36 10.20
CA LEU A 117 0.39 0.62 9.71
C LEU A 117 0.63 0.50 8.20
N PHE A 118 0.58 -0.72 7.64
CA PHE A 118 0.61 -0.91 6.19
C PHE A 118 -0.64 -0.39 5.45
N THR A 119 -1.79 -0.26 6.12
CA THR A 119 -2.93 0.58 5.66
C THR A 119 -2.55 2.04 5.71
N LEU A 120 -2.13 2.48 6.89
CA LEU A 120 -2.17 3.89 7.29
C LEU A 120 -1.21 4.72 6.45
N ARG A 121 -0.10 4.14 6.01
CA ARG A 121 0.80 4.76 5.03
C ARG A 121 0.06 5.23 3.77
N PHE A 122 -0.82 4.43 3.17
CA PHE A 122 -1.52 4.78 1.93
C PHE A 122 -2.63 5.80 2.18
N VAL A 123 -3.31 5.73 3.33
CA VAL A 123 -4.28 6.75 3.77
C VAL A 123 -3.59 8.10 4.00
N TYR A 124 -2.43 8.10 4.66
CA TYR A 124 -1.60 9.30 4.86
C TYR A 124 -1.06 9.85 3.54
N GLN A 125 -0.61 8.98 2.63
CA GLN A 125 -0.16 9.33 1.28
C GLN A 125 -1.27 10.00 0.47
N LEU A 126 -2.49 9.47 0.55
CA LEU A 126 -3.69 10.06 -0.05
C LEU A 126 -3.98 11.44 0.54
N TYR A 127 -3.93 11.58 1.86
CA TYR A 127 -4.17 12.86 2.55
C TYR A 127 -3.18 13.95 2.10
N VAL A 128 -1.87 13.64 2.08
CA VAL A 128 -0.84 14.57 1.61
C VAL A 128 -1.02 14.87 0.12
N SER A 129 -1.29 13.86 -0.71
CA SER A 129 -1.49 14.05 -2.16
C SER A 129 -2.76 14.85 -2.49
N ARG A 130 -3.81 14.75 -1.65
CA ARG A 130 -4.99 15.63 -1.70
C ARG A 130 -4.63 17.09 -1.39
N LYS A 131 -3.87 17.33 -0.30
CA LYS A 131 -3.41 18.67 0.08
C LYS A 131 -2.53 19.34 -0.98
N VAL A 132 -1.57 18.61 -1.55
CA VAL A 132 -0.62 19.12 -2.56
C VAL A 132 -1.20 19.08 -3.98
N LYS A 133 -2.35 18.42 -4.19
CA LYS A 133 -2.98 18.17 -5.52
C LYS A 133 -2.04 17.48 -6.51
N GLN A 134 -1.05 16.74 -6.03
CA GLN A 134 -0.07 15.99 -6.81
C GLN A 134 0.14 14.62 -6.17
N SER A 135 0.34 13.59 -7.00
CA SER A 135 0.61 12.24 -6.50
C SER A 135 2.06 12.16 -6.00
N VAL A 136 2.24 12.20 -4.68
CA VAL A 136 3.55 12.24 -3.99
C VAL A 136 3.67 11.11 -2.96
N LEU A 137 4.90 10.69 -2.64
CA LEU A 137 5.20 9.63 -1.66
C LEU A 137 6.02 10.24 -0.50
N PRO A 138 5.39 10.88 0.50
CA PRO A 138 6.08 11.71 1.49
C PRO A 138 7.06 10.91 2.36
N PRO A 139 8.11 11.53 2.96
CA PRO A 139 9.07 10.83 3.83
C PRO A 139 8.42 9.94 4.90
N ILE A 140 7.33 10.41 5.51
CA ILE A 140 6.56 9.70 6.54
C ILE A 140 5.94 8.39 6.01
N PHE A 141 5.58 8.30 4.72
CA PHE A 141 5.12 7.05 4.10
C PHE A 141 6.18 5.94 4.21
N TRP A 142 7.45 6.30 4.04
CA TRP A 142 8.59 5.37 4.10
C TRP A 142 8.95 5.01 5.53
N VAL A 143 8.85 5.95 6.48
CA VAL A 143 9.02 5.67 7.92
C VAL A 143 7.94 4.70 8.42
N ILE A 144 6.65 4.97 8.15
CA ILE A 144 5.56 4.08 8.52
C ILE A 144 5.73 2.70 7.87
N SER A 145 6.12 2.66 6.59
CA SER A 145 6.39 1.39 5.89
C SER A 145 7.54 0.59 6.53
N LEU A 146 8.60 1.26 6.98
CA LEU A 146 9.74 0.61 7.63
C LEU A 146 9.34 0.02 8.99
N ILE A 147 8.62 0.79 9.81
CA ILE A 147 8.13 0.31 11.11
C ILE A 147 7.18 -0.88 10.93
N ALA A 148 6.19 -0.76 10.03
CA ALA A 148 5.26 -1.84 9.71
C ALA A 148 5.98 -3.12 9.23
N CYS A 149 6.99 -2.95 8.36
CA CYS A 149 7.82 -4.04 7.86
C CYS A 149 8.55 -4.78 8.98
N LEU A 150 9.21 -4.03 9.88
CA LEU A 150 9.94 -4.61 11.02
C LEU A 150 8.99 -5.35 11.98
N MET A 151 7.82 -4.78 12.28
CA MET A 151 6.81 -5.44 13.12
C MET A 151 6.31 -6.75 12.50
N VAL A 152 5.93 -6.73 11.22
CA VAL A 152 5.47 -7.94 10.52
C VAL A 152 6.58 -8.98 10.35
N GLN A 153 7.84 -8.57 10.20
CA GLN A 153 8.96 -9.48 10.07
C GLN A 153 9.36 -10.11 11.43
N ILE A 154 9.29 -9.36 12.53
CA ILE A 154 9.40 -9.89 13.90
C ILE A 154 8.29 -10.91 14.16
N TYR A 155 7.04 -10.59 13.81
CA TYR A 155 5.90 -11.52 13.91
C TYR A 155 6.14 -12.81 13.08
N GLY A 156 6.64 -12.68 11.84
CA GLY A 156 6.99 -13.81 10.98
C GLY A 156 8.07 -14.72 11.58
N VAL A 157 9.10 -14.16 12.21
CA VAL A 157 10.12 -14.93 12.93
C VAL A 157 9.52 -15.71 14.10
N PHE A 158 8.66 -15.10 14.92
CA PHE A 158 7.97 -15.80 16.02
C PHE A 158 7.01 -16.90 15.53
N ARG A 159 6.45 -16.78 14.33
CA ARG A 159 5.60 -17.80 13.70
C ARG A 159 6.37 -18.81 12.84
N LEU A 160 7.68 -18.66 12.70
CA LEU A 160 8.54 -19.39 11.75
C LEU A 160 8.00 -19.37 10.31
N ASP A 161 7.27 -18.31 9.95
CA ASP A 161 6.66 -18.13 8.64
C ASP A 161 7.69 -17.61 7.63
N VAL A 162 8.34 -18.56 6.95
CA VAL A 162 9.33 -18.32 5.91
C VAL A 162 8.78 -17.43 4.79
N VAL A 163 7.52 -17.60 4.40
CA VAL A 163 6.90 -16.84 3.30
C VAL A 163 6.74 -15.38 3.71
N LEU A 164 6.27 -15.12 4.93
CA LEU A 164 6.12 -13.76 5.47
C LEU A 164 7.48 -13.07 5.65
N ILE A 165 8.50 -13.80 6.12
CA ILE A 165 9.86 -13.27 6.28
C ILE A 165 10.44 -12.86 4.93
N PHE A 166 10.50 -13.77 3.94
CA PHE A 166 11.09 -13.47 2.63
C PHE A 166 10.29 -12.43 1.84
N GLY A 167 8.96 -12.46 1.91
CA GLY A 167 8.08 -11.50 1.25
C GLY A 167 8.34 -10.04 1.66
N GLN A 168 8.76 -9.80 2.90
CA GLN A 168 9.04 -8.45 3.41
C GLN A 168 10.47 -7.96 3.16
N MET A 169 11.45 -8.84 2.87
CA MET A 169 12.86 -8.43 2.67
C MET A 169 13.03 -7.41 1.54
N GLY A 170 12.34 -7.63 0.40
CA GLY A 170 12.33 -6.68 -0.71
C GLY A 170 11.70 -5.33 -0.32
N GLY A 171 10.69 -5.36 0.57
CA GLY A 171 10.10 -4.16 1.16
C GLY A 171 11.14 -3.36 1.95
N LEU A 172 11.78 -4.01 2.94
CA LEU A 172 12.78 -3.42 3.83
C LEU A 172 13.87 -2.64 3.07
N ILE A 173 14.46 -3.26 2.06
CA ILE A 173 15.49 -2.64 1.20
C ILE A 173 14.95 -1.36 0.56
N THR A 174 13.76 -1.42 -0.06
CA THR A 174 13.17 -0.23 -0.71
C THR A 174 12.81 0.88 0.29
N TYR A 175 12.36 0.55 1.50
CA TYR A 175 11.98 1.57 2.50
C TYR A 175 13.20 2.32 3.03
N VAL A 176 14.25 1.60 3.44
CA VAL A 176 15.52 2.20 3.90
C VAL A 176 16.14 3.04 2.79
N ARG A 177 16.17 2.51 1.56
CA ARG A 177 16.80 3.19 0.42
C ARG A 177 16.08 4.49 0.03
N ASN A 178 14.74 4.51 0.00
CA ASN A 178 14.00 5.74 -0.27
C ASN A 178 14.18 6.80 0.84
N LEU A 179 14.32 6.40 2.11
CA LEU A 179 14.67 7.31 3.21
C LEU A 179 16.08 7.90 3.07
N MET A 180 17.06 7.09 2.67
CA MET A 180 18.42 7.56 2.37
C MET A 180 18.42 8.58 1.23
N LEU A 181 17.69 8.32 0.14
CA LEU A 181 17.57 9.26 -0.98
C LEU A 181 16.97 10.61 -0.52
N TYR A 182 15.90 10.58 0.29
CA TYR A 182 15.33 11.81 0.86
C TYR A 182 16.33 12.62 1.70
N LYS A 183 17.14 11.97 2.54
CA LYS A 183 18.17 12.65 3.35
C LYS A 183 19.23 13.32 2.46
N HIS A 184 19.70 12.63 1.41
CA HIS A 184 20.70 13.17 0.48
C HIS A 184 20.14 14.35 -0.33
N SER A 185 18.91 14.25 -0.84
CA SER A 185 18.28 15.36 -1.58
C SER A 185 18.03 16.61 -0.71
N ARG A 186 17.75 16.45 0.59
CA ARG A 186 17.67 17.59 1.52
C ARG A 186 19.03 18.24 1.75
N TYR A 187 20.03 17.44 2.11
CA TYR A 187 21.39 17.93 2.38
C TYR A 187 22.01 18.65 1.17
N ALA A 188 21.77 18.14 -0.05
CA ALA A 188 22.21 18.79 -1.28
C ALA A 188 21.52 20.16 -1.51
N LYS A 189 20.25 20.30 -1.13
CA LYS A 189 19.48 21.54 -1.29
C LYS A 189 19.78 22.59 -0.21
N GLU A 190 20.07 22.15 1.01
CA GLU A 190 20.55 23.01 2.09
C GLU A 190 21.93 23.57 1.70
N LYS A 191 22.89 22.71 1.31
CA LYS A 191 24.23 23.13 0.88
C LYS A 191 24.26 24.05 -0.36
N SER A 192 23.27 23.98 -1.26
CA SER A 192 23.17 24.95 -2.37
C SER A 192 22.62 26.31 -1.91
N SER A 193 21.72 26.32 -0.91
CA SER A 193 21.20 27.57 -0.32
C SER A 193 22.32 28.32 0.41
N ASP A 194 23.11 27.61 1.21
CA ASP A 194 24.26 28.15 1.97
C ASP A 194 25.44 28.63 1.07
N ALA A 195 25.33 28.44 -0.25
CA ALA A 195 26.34 28.82 -1.24
C ALA A 195 25.86 29.91 -2.22
N GLU A 196 24.58 30.32 -2.11
CA GLU A 196 23.95 31.42 -2.87
C GLU A 196 23.71 32.66 -1.98
N GLU A 197 24.04 32.59 -0.69
CA GLU A 197 23.90 33.63 0.35
C GLU A 197 25.27 34.17 0.80
#